data_AF-A0A0Q5JWN5-F1
#
_entry.id   AF-A0A0Q5JWN5-F1
#
_cell.length_a   1.000
_cell.length_b   1.000
_cell.length_c   1.000
_cell.angle_alpha   90.00
_cell.angle_beta   90.00
_cell.angle_gamma   90.00
#
_symmetry.space_group_name_H-M   'P 1'
#
loop_
_entity.id
_entity.type
_entity.pdbx_description
1 polymer ?
#
loop_
_entity_poly.entity_id
_entity_poly.type
_entity_poly.pdbx_seq_one_letter_code
_entity_poly.pdbx_strand_id
1 'polypeptide(L)'
;MRVFAIADLHLSSVTPKPMTVFGTGWAGHPEAIWAQWREVVAPGDLVLLPGDLSWAMRLPDALVDLRLLSSLPGTKVLLRGNHDYWWPTASRLRAALPPDQFAVVNDAVRIGNVVVCGSRGWTTPGHEALGAEDTRLLAREGERLSLSVEAAQKLRRPGDHLILMLHYPPASPPYPANPITQVIAQARPDMVLYGHLHGVPPERAMSHVGGVPAYLVAADGLRFRPKLVLDTGRANSAES
;
A
#
# COMPACT_ATOMS: atom_id res chain seq x y z
N MET A 1 -17.00 2.34 8.82
CA MET A 1 -15.56 2.44 9.17
C MET A 1 -14.91 3.17 8.00
N ARG A 2 -14.07 4.18 8.25
CA ARG A 2 -13.38 4.87 7.16
C ARG A 2 -12.06 4.18 6.87
N VAL A 3 -11.68 4.13 5.60
CA VAL A 3 -10.42 3.57 5.14
C VAL A 3 -9.61 4.67 4.49
N PHE A 4 -8.42 4.89 5.03
CA PHE A 4 -7.43 5.81 4.50
C PHE A 4 -6.27 5.04 3.87
N ALA A 5 -5.49 5.71 3.02
CA ALA A 5 -4.30 5.16 2.43
C ALA A 5 -3.19 6.21 2.31
N ILE A 6 -1.95 5.77 2.55
CA ILE A 6 -0.72 6.53 2.33
C ILE A 6 0.47 5.56 2.22
N ALA A 7 1.34 5.74 1.24
CA ALA A 7 2.56 4.97 1.03
C ALA A 7 3.79 5.87 1.16
N ASP A 8 4.98 5.26 1.10
CA ASP A 8 6.24 5.97 0.93
C ASP A 8 6.54 6.98 2.06
N LEU A 9 6.37 6.54 3.30
CA LEU A 9 6.64 7.37 4.49
C LEU A 9 8.14 7.65 4.66
N HIS A 10 8.99 6.75 4.16
CA HIS A 10 10.46 6.89 4.15
C HIS A 10 11.04 7.36 5.49
N LEU A 11 10.61 6.73 6.59
CA LEU A 11 11.07 7.05 7.93
C LEU A 11 12.51 6.58 8.12
N SER A 12 13.27 7.32 8.93
CA SER A 12 14.69 7.05 9.13
C SER A 12 15.15 7.43 10.53
N SER A 13 14.38 7.06 11.56
CA SER A 13 14.62 7.53 12.94
C SER A 13 15.93 7.04 13.56
N VAL A 14 16.45 5.89 13.13
CA VAL A 14 17.69 5.30 13.68
C VAL A 14 18.92 5.78 12.92
N THR A 15 18.90 5.64 11.59
CA THR A 15 19.99 6.06 10.71
C THR A 15 19.45 7.13 9.78
N PRO A 16 19.76 8.42 10.02
CA PRO A 16 19.20 9.51 9.24
C PRO A 16 19.48 9.35 7.75
N LYS A 17 18.40 9.30 6.96
CA LYS A 17 18.47 9.34 5.50
C LYS A 17 17.48 10.40 5.03
N PRO A 18 17.93 11.66 4.92
CA PRO A 18 17.03 12.77 4.65
C PRO A 18 16.45 12.65 3.24
N MET A 19 15.12 12.69 3.15
CA MET A 19 14.42 12.67 1.87
C MET A 19 14.57 13.97 1.07
N THR A 20 15.13 15.03 1.69
CA THR A 20 15.39 16.32 1.04
C THR A 20 16.33 16.22 -0.17
N VAL A 21 17.11 15.13 -0.29
CA VAL A 21 17.91 14.85 -1.49
C VAL A 21 17.05 14.61 -2.74
N PHE A 22 15.78 14.22 -2.56
CA PHE A 22 14.79 14.04 -3.62
C PHE A 22 13.91 15.27 -3.84
N GLY A 23 14.11 16.34 -3.06
CA GLY A 23 13.42 17.61 -3.20
C GLY A 23 13.16 18.29 -1.85
N THR A 24 13.20 19.62 -1.82
CA THR A 24 13.02 20.43 -0.60
C THR A 24 11.64 20.24 0.05
N GLY A 25 10.64 19.79 -0.72
CA GLY A 25 9.30 19.47 -0.21
C GLY A 25 9.27 18.37 0.86
N TRP A 26 10.35 17.59 1.02
CA TRP A 26 10.49 16.56 2.04
C TRP A 26 11.04 17.08 3.38
N ALA A 27 11.36 18.36 3.50
CA ALA A 27 11.86 18.91 4.76
C ALA A 27 10.80 18.77 5.87
N GLY A 28 11.16 18.09 6.96
CA GLY A 28 10.24 17.83 8.09
C GLY A 28 9.09 16.89 7.74
N HIS A 29 9.26 16.01 6.74
CA HIS A 29 8.18 15.12 6.28
C HIS A 29 7.61 14.21 7.38
N PRO A 30 8.37 13.62 8.33
CA PRO A 30 7.77 12.78 9.35
C PRO A 30 6.79 13.59 10.21
N GLU A 31 7.19 14.77 10.67
CA GLU A 31 6.34 15.66 11.47
C GLU A 31 5.10 16.11 10.70
N ALA A 32 5.25 16.43 9.41
CA ALA A 32 4.14 16.78 8.53
C ALA A 32 3.14 15.63 8.42
N ILE A 33 3.61 14.39 8.19
CA ILE A 33 2.74 13.21 8.16
C ILE A 33 2.02 13.06 9.51
N TRP A 34 2.72 13.23 10.63
CA TRP A 34 2.13 13.01 11.96
C TRP A 34 1.04 14.02 12.28
N ALA A 35 1.25 15.28 11.92
CA ALA A 35 0.25 16.33 12.06
C ALA A 35 -0.98 16.03 11.21
N GLN A 36 -0.78 15.80 9.91
CA GLN A 36 -1.86 15.56 8.95
C GLN A 36 -2.64 14.27 9.26
N TRP A 37 -1.96 13.22 9.73
CA TRP A 37 -2.60 11.96 10.12
C TRP A 37 -3.53 12.14 11.31
N ARG A 38 -3.08 12.85 12.36
CA ARG A 38 -3.89 13.11 13.56
C ARG A 38 -5.10 13.98 13.28
N GLU A 39 -5.07 14.79 12.23
CA GLU A 39 -6.24 15.58 11.83
C GLU A 39 -7.36 14.76 11.18
N VAL A 40 -7.04 13.69 10.44
CA VAL A 40 -8.04 12.98 9.61
C VAL A 40 -8.41 11.60 10.11
N VAL A 41 -7.45 10.88 10.68
CA VAL A 41 -7.63 9.49 11.08
C VAL A 41 -8.10 9.44 12.53
N ALA A 42 -9.20 8.73 12.78
CA ALA A 42 -9.71 8.43 14.11
C ALA A 42 -9.30 7.00 14.53
N PRO A 43 -9.33 6.67 15.84
CA PRO A 43 -8.94 5.35 16.33
C PRO A 43 -9.70 4.17 15.69
N GLY A 44 -10.95 4.38 15.28
CA GLY A 44 -11.80 3.36 14.65
C GLY A 44 -11.63 3.19 13.14
N ASP A 45 -10.71 3.95 12.52
CA ASP A 45 -10.46 3.87 11.07
C ASP A 45 -9.38 2.83 10.73
N LEU A 46 -9.35 2.46 9.45
CA LEU A 46 -8.32 1.61 8.86
C LEU A 46 -7.38 2.47 8.00
N VAL A 47 -6.07 2.23 8.06
CA VAL A 47 -5.09 2.89 7.21
C VAL A 47 -4.25 1.85 6.46
N LEU A 48 -4.25 1.97 5.14
CA LEU A 48 -3.56 1.07 4.22
C LEU A 48 -2.21 1.68 3.82
N LEU A 49 -1.16 0.88 3.90
CA LEU A 49 0.23 1.32 3.77
C LEU A 49 0.95 0.52 2.67
N PRO A 50 0.83 0.93 1.38
CA PRO A 50 1.43 0.24 0.24
C PRO A 50 2.95 0.42 0.09
N GLY A 51 3.71 0.13 1.16
CA GLY A 51 5.17 0.02 1.10
C GLY A 51 5.96 1.30 1.33
N ASP A 52 7.27 1.09 1.46
CA ASP A 52 8.32 2.10 1.65
C ASP A 52 8.10 2.93 2.92
N LEU A 53 7.96 2.21 4.03
CA LEU A 53 7.64 2.82 5.33
C LEU A 53 8.90 3.29 6.05
N SER A 54 10.01 2.55 5.93
CA SER A 54 11.26 2.84 6.63
C SER A 54 12.48 2.52 5.78
N TRP A 55 13.47 3.42 5.85
CA TRP A 55 14.81 3.24 5.29
C TRP A 55 15.70 2.30 6.09
N ALA A 56 15.22 1.78 7.22
CA ALA A 56 15.96 0.82 8.01
C ALA A 56 16.35 -0.41 7.17
N MET A 57 17.58 -0.89 7.35
CA MET A 57 18.05 -2.08 6.64
C MET A 57 17.69 -3.38 7.36
N ARG A 58 17.31 -3.31 8.65
CA ARG A 58 17.03 -4.48 9.50
C ARG A 58 15.79 -4.23 10.35
N LEU A 59 15.04 -5.30 10.61
CA LEU A 59 13.81 -5.23 11.39
C LEU A 59 13.93 -4.50 12.74
N PRO A 60 14.97 -4.70 13.58
CA PRO A 60 15.06 -4.00 14.87
C PRO A 60 15.05 -2.47 14.72
N ASP A 61 15.71 -1.95 13.69
CA ASP A 61 15.81 -0.52 13.43
C ASP A 61 14.47 0.00 12.87
N ALA A 62 13.84 -0.77 11.96
CA ALA A 62 12.51 -0.47 11.43
C ALA A 62 11.42 -0.47 12.52
N LEU A 63 11.55 -1.31 13.55
CA LEU A 63 10.60 -1.36 14.65
C LEU A 63 10.58 -0.05 15.48
N VAL A 64 11.61 0.78 15.40
CA VAL A 64 11.57 2.13 16.01
C VAL A 64 10.55 2.99 15.25
N ASP A 65 10.65 3.03 13.93
CA ASP A 65 9.72 3.75 13.06
C ASP A 65 8.28 3.19 13.16
N LEU A 66 8.14 1.86 13.16
CA LEU A 66 6.83 1.21 13.27
C LEU A 66 6.15 1.47 14.63
N ARG A 67 6.92 1.62 15.73
CA ARG A 67 6.35 2.03 17.03
C ARG A 67 5.90 3.48 17.03
N LEU A 68 6.63 4.38 16.37
CA LEU A 68 6.17 5.76 16.17
C LEU A 68 4.86 5.79 15.39
N LEU A 69 4.76 4.99 14.32
CA LEU A 69 3.53 4.84 13.53
C LEU A 69 2.38 4.24 14.35
N SER A 70 2.67 3.29 15.25
CA SER A 70 1.67 2.71 16.18
C SER A 70 1.09 3.74 17.16
N SER A 71 1.82 4.82 17.47
CA SER A 71 1.31 5.92 18.31
C SER A 71 0.26 6.81 17.62
N LEU A 72 0.08 6.66 16.31
CA LEU A 72 -0.93 7.39 15.54
C LEU A 72 -2.27 6.63 15.55
N PRO A 73 -3.42 7.32 15.40
CA PRO A 73 -4.73 6.66 15.40
C PRO A 73 -4.94 5.73 14.18
N GLY A 74 -5.89 4.80 14.33
CA GLY A 74 -6.33 3.85 13.30
C GLY A 74 -5.62 2.49 13.37
N THR A 75 -6.22 1.46 12.79
CA THR A 75 -5.59 0.16 12.55
C THR A 75 -4.80 0.21 11.24
N LYS A 76 -3.61 -0.40 11.16
CA LYS A 76 -2.74 -0.32 9.97
C LYS A 76 -2.62 -1.67 9.27
N VAL A 77 -2.67 -1.67 7.95
CA VAL A 77 -2.33 -2.84 7.13
C VAL A 77 -1.18 -2.48 6.20
N LEU A 78 -0.06 -3.19 6.39
CA LEU A 78 1.22 -2.93 5.76
C LEU A 78 1.43 -3.88 4.58
N LEU A 79 1.99 -3.33 3.51
CA LEU A 79 2.58 -4.06 2.40
C LEU A 79 4.07 -3.69 2.32
N ARG A 80 4.88 -4.60 1.76
CA ARG A 80 6.29 -4.36 1.52
C ARG A 80 6.52 -3.50 0.29
N GLY A 81 7.33 -2.45 0.40
CA GLY A 81 7.87 -1.69 -0.73
C GLY A 81 9.28 -2.14 -1.16
N ASN A 82 9.89 -1.45 -2.12
CA ASN A 82 11.24 -1.81 -2.59
C ASN A 82 12.38 -1.31 -1.68
N HIS A 83 12.12 -0.32 -0.83
CA HIS A 83 13.07 0.19 0.16
C HIS A 83 12.90 -0.41 1.56
N ASP A 84 11.85 -1.21 1.77
CA ASP A 84 11.67 -2.01 2.99
C ASP A 84 12.60 -3.26 2.99
N TYR A 85 13.91 -3.02 3.04
CA TYR A 85 14.93 -4.08 3.13
C TYR A 85 14.86 -4.84 4.45
N TRP A 86 14.35 -4.19 5.50
CA TRP A 86 14.15 -4.75 6.84
C TRP A 86 13.10 -5.87 6.92
N TRP A 87 12.28 -6.05 5.88
CA TRP A 87 11.11 -6.93 5.86
C TRP A 87 11.49 -8.43 5.80
N PRO A 88 11.27 -9.22 6.88
CA PRO A 88 11.68 -10.62 6.96
C PRO A 88 10.57 -11.57 6.43
N THR A 89 10.64 -12.85 6.81
CA THR A 89 9.54 -13.81 6.59
C THR A 89 8.26 -13.37 7.32
N ALA A 90 7.10 -13.80 6.81
CA ALA A 90 5.79 -13.43 7.35
C ALA A 90 5.65 -13.71 8.86
N SER A 91 6.04 -14.91 9.31
CA SER A 91 5.94 -15.31 10.72
C SER A 91 6.80 -14.43 11.63
N ARG A 92 8.04 -14.14 11.22
CA ARG A 92 8.94 -13.28 12.00
C ARG A 92 8.44 -11.84 12.04
N LEU A 93 7.90 -11.33 10.93
CA LEU A 93 7.33 -9.99 10.87
C LEU A 93 6.13 -9.87 11.82
N ARG A 94 5.14 -10.76 11.67
CA ARG A 94 3.90 -10.74 12.45
C ARG A 94 4.13 -10.87 13.96
N ALA A 95 5.13 -11.66 14.36
CA ALA A 95 5.50 -11.79 15.77
C ALA A 95 6.12 -10.50 16.36
N ALA A 96 6.67 -9.62 15.52
CA ALA A 96 7.36 -8.41 15.95
C ALA A 96 6.50 -7.14 15.81
N LEU A 97 5.46 -7.15 14.97
CA LEU A 97 4.63 -5.99 14.72
C LEU A 97 3.86 -5.54 15.97
N PRO A 98 3.66 -4.22 16.14
CA PRO A 98 2.72 -3.69 17.12
C PRO A 98 1.30 -4.27 16.94
N PRO A 99 0.48 -4.39 18.02
CA PRO A 99 -0.83 -5.05 17.95
C PRO A 99 -1.85 -4.43 17.00
N ASP A 100 -1.70 -3.14 16.67
CA ASP A 100 -2.56 -2.39 15.74
C ASP A 100 -2.11 -2.51 14.28
N GLN A 101 -1.08 -3.31 13.99
CA GLN A 101 -0.46 -3.46 12.68
C GLN A 101 -0.57 -4.89 12.16
N PHE A 102 -1.05 -5.01 10.94
CA PHE A 102 -1.17 -6.27 10.20
C PHE A 102 -0.33 -6.19 8.94
N ALA A 103 0.23 -7.31 8.49
CA ALA A 103 1.01 -7.35 7.26
C ALA A 103 0.45 -8.37 6.27
N VAL A 104 0.33 -7.94 5.01
CA VAL A 104 0.00 -8.78 3.86
C VAL A 104 1.30 -9.34 3.27
N VAL A 105 1.41 -10.68 3.22
CA VAL A 105 2.58 -11.37 2.67
C VAL A 105 2.12 -12.62 1.90
N ASN A 106 1.84 -12.46 0.60
CA ASN A 106 1.26 -13.50 -0.26
C ASN A 106 -0.06 -14.09 0.31
N ASP A 107 -0.81 -13.28 1.05
CA ASP A 107 -2.06 -13.64 1.68
C ASP A 107 -2.98 -12.40 1.79
N ALA A 108 -3.95 -12.43 2.71
CA ALA A 108 -4.90 -11.35 2.88
C ALA A 108 -5.30 -11.18 4.34
N VAL A 109 -5.80 -9.99 4.67
CA VAL A 109 -6.31 -9.64 6.00
C VAL A 109 -7.72 -9.11 5.85
N ARG A 110 -8.61 -9.46 6.78
CA ARG A 110 -9.98 -8.90 6.84
C ARG A 110 -10.17 -8.10 8.12
N ILE A 111 -10.43 -6.81 7.99
CA ILE A 111 -10.72 -5.89 9.11
C ILE A 111 -12.13 -5.32 8.89
N GLY A 112 -13.06 -5.54 9.83
CA GLY A 112 -14.45 -5.15 9.64
C GLY A 112 -15.06 -5.84 8.41
N ASN A 113 -15.54 -5.06 7.43
CA ASN A 113 -16.02 -5.53 6.12
C ASN A 113 -15.06 -5.19 4.97
N VAL A 114 -13.77 -5.00 5.26
CA VAL A 114 -12.74 -4.69 4.28
C VAL A 114 -11.74 -5.84 4.25
N VAL A 115 -11.60 -6.47 3.10
CA VAL A 115 -10.59 -7.48 2.80
C VAL A 115 -9.47 -6.81 2.01
N VAL A 116 -8.25 -6.95 2.51
CA VAL A 116 -7.06 -6.33 1.93
C VAL A 116 -6.10 -7.42 1.50
N CYS A 117 -5.64 -7.35 0.26
CA CYS A 117 -4.60 -8.21 -0.29
C CYS A 117 -3.61 -7.40 -1.13
N GLY A 118 -2.56 -8.04 -1.61
CA GLY A 118 -1.56 -7.34 -2.40
C GLY A 118 -0.24 -8.07 -2.55
N SER A 119 0.63 -7.50 -3.36
CA SER A 119 2.04 -7.88 -3.49
C SER A 119 2.88 -6.64 -3.70
N ARG A 120 4.21 -6.72 -3.58
CA ARG A 120 5.07 -5.56 -3.82
C ARG A 120 4.87 -5.04 -5.25
N GLY A 121 4.69 -5.94 -6.21
CA GLY A 121 4.71 -5.61 -7.63
C GLY A 121 6.16 -5.47 -8.12
N TRP A 122 6.28 -5.10 -9.39
CA TRP A 122 7.57 -4.93 -10.06
C TRP A 122 7.46 -3.92 -11.19
N THR A 123 8.60 -3.54 -11.76
CA THR A 123 8.66 -2.82 -13.04
C THR A 123 7.85 -3.55 -14.10
N THR A 124 6.97 -2.81 -14.78
CA THR A 124 6.09 -3.32 -15.84
C THR A 124 6.53 -2.83 -17.21
N PRO A 125 6.23 -3.56 -18.30
CA PRO A 125 6.48 -3.07 -19.65
C PRO A 125 5.69 -1.78 -19.92
N GLY A 126 6.21 -0.94 -20.79
CA GLY A 126 5.58 0.32 -21.20
C GLY A 126 6.10 0.76 -22.55
N HIS A 127 6.46 2.03 -22.68
CA HIS A 127 7.20 2.55 -23.84
C HIS A 127 8.50 1.79 -24.08
N GLU A 128 9.14 1.33 -23.00
CA GLU A 128 10.29 0.45 -23.05
C GLU A 128 9.87 -0.99 -22.72
N ALA A 129 10.46 -1.93 -23.46
CA ALA A 129 10.32 -3.35 -23.19
C ALA A 129 11.16 -3.74 -21.96
N LEU A 130 10.69 -4.74 -21.21
CA LEU A 130 11.45 -5.28 -20.09
C LEU A 130 12.60 -6.17 -20.58
N GLY A 131 13.71 -6.15 -19.84
CA GLY A 131 14.75 -7.17 -19.95
C GLY A 131 14.25 -8.54 -19.48
N ALA A 132 15.05 -9.58 -19.75
CA ALA A 132 14.70 -10.95 -19.37
C ALA A 132 14.58 -11.14 -17.84
N GLU A 133 15.42 -10.47 -17.06
CA GLU A 133 15.38 -10.52 -15.59
C GLU A 133 14.10 -9.88 -15.05
N ASP A 134 13.79 -8.65 -15.48
CA ASP A 134 12.56 -7.96 -15.07
C ASP A 134 11.30 -8.70 -15.49
N THR A 135 11.29 -9.30 -16.69
CA THR A 135 10.18 -10.13 -17.15
C THR A 135 9.95 -11.32 -16.20
N ARG A 136 11.03 -11.99 -15.77
CA ARG A 136 10.96 -13.11 -14.82
C ARG A 136 10.50 -12.66 -13.43
N LEU A 137 10.97 -11.51 -12.95
CA LEU A 137 10.60 -10.97 -11.65
C LEU A 137 9.13 -10.50 -11.64
N LEU A 138 8.68 -9.86 -12.70
CA LEU A 138 7.28 -9.47 -12.88
C LEU A 138 6.34 -10.68 -12.89
N ALA A 139 6.71 -11.76 -13.59
CA ALA A 139 5.93 -13.00 -13.59
C ALA A 139 5.78 -13.58 -12.16
N ARG A 140 6.87 -13.60 -11.38
CA ARG A 140 6.85 -14.03 -9.97
C ARG A 140 6.00 -13.14 -9.09
N GLU A 141 6.00 -11.83 -9.31
CA GLU A 141 5.11 -10.91 -8.57
C GLU A 141 3.63 -11.10 -8.96
N GLY A 142 3.35 -11.48 -10.22
CA GLY A 142 2.03 -11.94 -10.65
C GLY A 142 1.57 -13.17 -9.88
N GLU A 143 2.41 -14.21 -9.78
CA GLU A 143 2.11 -15.42 -8.99
C GLU A 143 1.85 -15.09 -7.51
N ARG A 144 2.67 -14.23 -6.91
CA ARG A 144 2.50 -13.78 -5.52
C ARG A 144 1.19 -13.03 -5.32
N LEU A 145 0.84 -12.17 -6.27
CA LEU A 145 -0.43 -11.45 -6.24
C LEU A 145 -1.62 -12.41 -6.33
N SER A 146 -1.54 -13.44 -7.20
CA SER A 146 -2.56 -14.49 -7.29
C SER A 146 -2.77 -15.19 -5.96
N LEU A 147 -1.69 -15.58 -5.25
CA LEU A 147 -1.79 -16.18 -3.92
C LEU A 147 -2.51 -15.27 -2.92
N SER A 148 -2.17 -13.98 -2.91
CA SER A 148 -2.84 -12.97 -2.08
C SER A 148 -4.33 -12.83 -2.43
N VAL A 149 -4.69 -12.84 -3.71
CA VAL A 149 -6.08 -12.77 -4.17
C VAL A 149 -6.87 -14.02 -3.77
N GLU A 150 -6.30 -15.21 -3.94
CA GLU A 150 -6.94 -16.47 -3.52
C GLU A 150 -7.20 -16.49 -2.01
N ALA A 151 -6.24 -16.01 -1.22
CA ALA A 151 -6.43 -15.86 0.23
C ALA A 151 -7.56 -14.87 0.55
N ALA A 152 -7.62 -13.73 -0.15
CA ALA A 152 -8.70 -12.76 0.02
C ALA A 152 -10.07 -13.36 -0.31
N GLN A 153 -10.18 -14.11 -1.41
CA GLN A 153 -11.43 -14.76 -1.81
C GLN A 153 -11.94 -15.74 -0.74
N LYS A 154 -11.04 -16.47 -0.07
CA LYS A 154 -11.39 -17.37 1.04
C LYS A 154 -11.86 -16.63 2.29
N LEU A 155 -11.37 -15.40 2.51
CA LEU A 155 -11.76 -14.55 3.64
C LEU A 155 -13.04 -13.74 3.38
N ARG A 156 -13.32 -13.44 2.11
CA ARG A 156 -14.38 -12.51 1.69
C ARG A 156 -15.76 -13.07 1.99
N ARG A 157 -16.63 -12.20 2.48
CA ARG A 157 -18.05 -12.46 2.75
C ARG A 157 -18.93 -11.55 1.87
N PRO A 158 -20.21 -11.90 1.65
CA PRO A 158 -21.15 -10.99 0.99
C PRO A 158 -21.16 -9.62 1.68
N GLY A 159 -21.07 -8.54 0.89
CA GLY A 159 -21.00 -7.17 1.39
C GLY A 159 -19.60 -6.69 1.80
N ASP A 160 -18.57 -7.53 1.70
CA ASP A 160 -17.19 -7.09 1.91
C ASP A 160 -16.62 -6.36 0.69
N HIS A 161 -15.88 -5.29 0.97
CA HIS A 161 -15.05 -4.59 0.01
C HIS A 161 -13.69 -5.27 -0.13
N LEU A 162 -13.22 -5.47 -1.36
CA LEU A 162 -11.91 -5.99 -1.67
C LEU A 162 -11.01 -4.84 -2.15
N ILE A 163 -9.97 -4.53 -1.37
CA ILE A 163 -8.96 -3.54 -1.73
C ILE A 163 -7.63 -4.24 -2.01
N LEU A 164 -7.04 -3.97 -3.17
CA LEU A 164 -5.76 -4.53 -3.59
C LEU A 164 -4.67 -3.48 -3.47
N MET A 165 -3.62 -3.77 -2.68
CA MET A 165 -2.44 -2.93 -2.56
C MET A 165 -1.32 -3.44 -3.47
N LEU A 166 -0.65 -2.53 -4.16
CA LEU A 166 0.65 -2.73 -4.76
C LEU A 166 1.60 -1.66 -4.22
N HIS A 167 2.90 -1.92 -4.21
CA HIS A 167 3.84 -0.82 -4.02
C HIS A 167 4.14 -0.16 -5.37
N TYR A 168 4.57 -0.95 -6.35
CA TYR A 168 4.76 -0.50 -7.73
C TYR A 168 3.42 -0.20 -8.42
N PRO A 169 3.39 0.71 -9.42
CA PRO A 169 2.23 0.90 -10.27
C PRO A 169 1.82 -0.41 -10.97
N PRO A 170 0.52 -0.65 -11.21
CA PRO A 170 0.07 -1.88 -11.85
C PRO A 170 0.42 -1.97 -13.35
N ALA A 171 0.69 -0.84 -14.01
CA ALA A 171 1.27 -0.78 -15.35
C ALA A 171 1.93 0.58 -15.62
N SER A 172 2.90 0.60 -16.54
CA SER A 172 3.57 1.80 -17.06
C SER A 172 2.94 2.25 -18.38
N PRO A 173 2.88 3.55 -18.70
CA PRO A 173 2.39 4.03 -20.01
C PRO A 173 3.12 3.34 -21.18
N PRO A 174 2.41 2.94 -22.26
CA PRO A 174 0.99 3.18 -22.57
C PRO A 174 0.03 2.12 -21.98
N TYR A 175 0.40 1.49 -20.86
CA TYR A 175 -0.38 0.54 -20.06
C TYR A 175 -0.68 -0.79 -20.77
N PRO A 176 0.34 -1.50 -21.28
CA PRO A 176 0.14 -2.83 -21.86
C PRO A 176 -0.31 -3.84 -20.79
N ALA A 177 -1.05 -4.85 -21.25
CA ALA A 177 -1.39 -6.00 -20.42
C ALA A 177 -0.11 -6.72 -19.97
N ASN A 178 -0.10 -7.13 -18.71
CA ASN A 178 1.01 -7.78 -18.04
C ASN A 178 0.50 -8.72 -16.92
N PRO A 179 1.35 -9.57 -16.32
CA PRO A 179 0.93 -10.52 -15.29
C PRO A 179 0.12 -9.92 -14.14
N ILE A 180 0.48 -8.72 -13.67
CA ILE A 180 -0.23 -8.03 -12.58
C ILE A 180 -1.63 -7.60 -13.03
N THR A 181 -1.75 -6.96 -14.18
CA THR A 181 -3.06 -6.50 -14.70
C THR A 181 -4.02 -7.66 -14.98
N GLN A 182 -3.50 -8.84 -15.37
CA GLN A 182 -4.31 -10.04 -15.56
C GLN A 182 -4.93 -10.52 -14.24
N VAL A 183 -4.14 -10.55 -13.17
CA VAL A 183 -4.62 -10.93 -11.83
C VAL A 183 -5.65 -9.93 -11.32
N ILE A 184 -5.42 -8.62 -11.51
CA ILE A 184 -6.39 -7.57 -11.11
C ILE A 184 -7.72 -7.75 -11.85
N ALA A 185 -7.68 -7.98 -13.17
CA ALA A 185 -8.87 -8.16 -13.99
C ALA A 185 -9.70 -9.38 -13.55
N GLN A 186 -9.05 -10.48 -13.16
CA GLN A 186 -9.72 -11.68 -12.64
C GLN A 186 -10.29 -11.46 -11.24
N ALA A 187 -9.52 -10.79 -10.38
CA ALA A 187 -9.88 -10.54 -8.99
C ALA A 187 -11.07 -9.57 -8.84
N ARG A 188 -11.19 -8.61 -9.76
CA ARG A 188 -12.19 -7.53 -9.73
C ARG A 188 -12.28 -6.86 -8.33
N PRO A 189 -11.17 -6.33 -7.81
CA PRO A 189 -11.21 -5.59 -6.54
C PRO A 189 -12.01 -4.29 -6.75
N ASP A 190 -12.53 -3.74 -5.66
CA ASP A 190 -13.27 -2.47 -5.69
C ASP A 190 -12.33 -1.30 -6.00
N MET A 191 -11.05 -1.42 -5.63
CA MET A 191 -9.99 -0.48 -6.01
C MET A 191 -8.59 -1.08 -5.87
N VAL A 192 -7.64 -0.43 -6.54
CA VAL A 192 -6.19 -0.67 -6.42
C VAL A 192 -5.53 0.55 -5.78
N LEU A 193 -4.66 0.34 -4.80
CA LEU A 193 -3.83 1.37 -4.18
C LEU A 193 -2.37 1.11 -4.52
N TYR A 194 -1.62 2.15 -4.91
CA TYR A 194 -0.19 2.02 -5.20
C TYR A 194 0.63 3.23 -4.77
N GLY A 195 1.92 3.02 -4.52
CA GLY A 195 2.88 4.06 -4.10
C GLY A 195 3.97 4.27 -5.16
N HIS A 196 5.23 4.33 -4.71
CA HIS A 196 6.47 4.29 -5.50
C HIS A 196 6.76 5.52 -6.36
N LEU A 197 5.75 6.12 -6.99
CA LEU A 197 5.92 7.26 -7.89
C LEU A 197 6.01 8.58 -7.13
N HIS A 198 7.24 9.04 -6.92
CA HIS A 198 7.55 10.34 -6.32
C HIS A 198 7.57 11.49 -7.33
N GLY A 199 7.19 12.69 -6.86
CA GLY A 199 7.11 13.89 -7.69
C GLY A 199 6.01 13.87 -8.76
N VAL A 200 5.19 12.81 -8.79
CA VAL A 200 4.05 12.66 -9.70
C VAL A 200 2.78 13.11 -8.97
N PRO A 201 2.10 14.17 -9.44
CA PRO A 201 0.79 14.53 -8.90
C PRO A 201 -0.21 13.37 -9.14
N PRO A 202 -1.01 12.97 -8.13
CA PRO A 202 -1.98 11.88 -8.28
C PRO A 202 -2.95 12.07 -9.48
N GLU A 203 -3.23 13.31 -9.87
CA GLU A 203 -4.10 13.66 -10.99
C GLU A 203 -3.49 13.31 -12.36
N ARG A 204 -2.16 13.15 -12.42
CA ARG A 204 -1.42 12.75 -13.61
C ARG A 204 -1.03 11.27 -13.60
N ALA A 205 -1.24 10.59 -12.48
CA ALA A 205 -0.96 9.17 -12.34
C ALA A 205 -2.09 8.32 -12.96
N MET A 206 -1.86 7.02 -13.10
CA MET A 206 -2.90 6.11 -13.55
C MET A 206 -4.08 6.12 -12.56
N SER A 207 -5.27 6.43 -13.07
CA SER A 207 -6.50 6.47 -12.28
C SER A 207 -7.35 5.21 -12.39
N HIS A 208 -7.09 4.35 -13.38
CA HIS A 208 -7.80 3.09 -13.60
C HIS A 208 -6.88 2.03 -14.20
N VAL A 209 -7.07 0.77 -13.79
CA VAL A 209 -6.43 -0.42 -14.38
C VAL A 209 -7.53 -1.41 -14.79
N GLY A 210 -7.71 -1.62 -16.10
CA GLY A 210 -8.75 -2.53 -16.59
C GLY A 210 -10.16 -2.16 -16.11
N GLY A 211 -10.47 -0.87 -15.97
CA GLY A 211 -11.75 -0.35 -15.46
C GLY A 211 -11.87 -0.31 -13.92
N VAL A 212 -10.92 -0.91 -13.18
CA VAL A 212 -10.87 -0.81 -11.72
C VAL A 212 -10.24 0.52 -11.30
N PRO A 213 -10.86 1.31 -10.40
CA PRO A 213 -10.24 2.53 -9.88
C PRO A 213 -8.88 2.27 -9.25
N ALA A 214 -7.90 3.10 -9.57
CA ALA A 214 -6.53 3.03 -9.07
C ALA A 214 -6.12 4.37 -8.46
N TYR A 215 -5.46 4.33 -7.30
CA TYR A 215 -5.04 5.53 -6.57
C TYR A 215 -3.55 5.49 -6.26
N LEU A 216 -2.81 6.46 -6.80
CA LEU A 216 -1.47 6.78 -6.31
C LEU A 216 -1.61 7.44 -4.93
N VAL A 217 -0.96 6.85 -3.94
CA VAL A 217 -1.01 7.28 -2.54
C VAL A 217 0.37 7.54 -1.93
N ALA A 218 1.39 7.78 -2.77
CA ALA A 218 2.71 8.20 -2.31
C ALA A 218 2.61 9.49 -1.48
N ALA A 219 3.30 9.53 -0.33
CA ALA A 219 3.12 10.57 0.68
C ALA A 219 3.36 11.99 0.14
N ASP A 220 4.40 12.20 -0.68
CA ASP A 220 4.69 13.50 -1.28
C ASP A 220 3.60 13.96 -2.24
N GLY A 221 3.09 13.07 -3.10
CA GLY A 221 1.96 13.35 -3.99
C GLY A 221 0.68 13.72 -3.23
N LEU A 222 0.49 13.16 -2.03
CA LEU A 222 -0.63 13.47 -1.14
C LEU A 222 -0.39 14.66 -0.21
N ARG A 223 0.76 15.35 -0.33
CA ARG A 223 1.18 16.42 0.60
C ARG A 223 1.15 15.94 2.06
N PHE A 224 1.62 14.71 2.26
CA PHE A 224 1.77 14.04 3.55
C PHE A 224 0.46 13.78 4.32
N ARG A 225 -0.70 13.93 3.67
CA ARG A 225 -2.01 13.70 4.31
C ARG A 225 -2.61 12.36 3.87
N PRO A 226 -2.96 11.45 4.80
CA PRO A 226 -3.67 10.22 4.45
C PRO A 226 -4.93 10.49 3.62
N LYS A 227 -5.07 9.79 2.49
CA LYS A 227 -6.20 9.96 1.58
C LYS A 227 -7.36 9.06 2.02
N LEU A 228 -8.55 9.61 2.24
CA LEU A 228 -9.76 8.82 2.38
C LEU A 228 -10.07 8.12 1.05
N VAL A 229 -10.15 6.79 1.05
CA VAL A 229 -10.40 5.98 -0.16
C VAL A 229 -11.73 5.24 -0.11
N LEU A 230 -12.27 4.97 1.08
CA LEU A 230 -13.55 4.30 1.27
C LEU A 230 -14.17 4.72 2.60
N ASP A 231 -15.48 4.90 2.62
CA ASP A 231 -16.27 4.95 3.87
C ASP A 231 -17.30 3.81 3.84
N THR A 232 -17.15 2.87 4.76
CA THR A 232 -18.06 1.72 4.90
C THR A 232 -19.23 2.00 5.84
N GLY A 233 -19.48 3.27 6.19
CA GLY A 233 -20.58 3.73 7.05
C GLY A 233 -21.90 3.00 6.79
N ARG A 234 -22.65 2.75 7.88
CA ARG A 234 -23.88 1.95 8.00
C ARG A 234 -24.55 1.70 6.65
N ALA A 235 -24.68 0.42 6.28
CA ALA A 235 -25.61 -0.03 5.25
C ALA A 235 -26.87 0.85 5.34
N ASN A 236 -27.16 1.57 4.26
CA ASN A 236 -28.45 2.24 4.14
C ASN A 236 -29.50 1.16 4.39
N SER A 237 -30.12 1.23 5.56
CA SER A 237 -31.43 0.62 5.80
C SER A 237 -32.41 1.44 4.95
N ALA A 238 -32.45 1.10 3.67
CA ALA A 238 -33.43 1.50 2.67
C ALA A 238 -33.33 0.36 1.63
N GLU A 239 -34.33 -0.46 1.39
CA GLU A 239 -35.77 -0.27 1.50
C GLU A 239 -36.45 -1.57 1.97
N SER A 240 -37.51 -1.36 2.76
CA SER A 240 -38.58 -2.30 3.09
C SER A 240 -39.38 -2.74 1.86
#